data_AF-M8B278-F1
#
_entry.id   AF-M8B278-F1
#
_cell.length_a   1.000
_cell.length_b   1.000
_cell.length_c   1.000
_cell.angle_alpha   90.00
_cell.angle_beta   90.00
_cell.angle_gamma   90.00
#
_symmetry.space_group_name_H-M   'P 1'
#
loop_
_entity.id
_entity.type
_entity.pdbx_description
1 polymer ?
#
loop_
_entity_poly.entity_id
_entity_poly.type
_entity_poly.pdbx_seq_one_letter_code
_entity_poly.pdbx_strand_id
1 'polypeptide(L)'
;MAEKVPEMVVQTLVDKAVNRAVSFVFGLRGEKHSQEDLMKRLVTAHDDLELKFERTNRLPITETALLRRRMEIKQAFRECHDLLSNLELQQDEGAPSPPKKAKSLFALGTNKNLLRSSDVAKFERSVEKADRLLRDLKDGFTLAQYRFYLSPLVTKLLQGRALCSSEQLN
;
A
#
# COMPACT_ATOMS: atom_id res chain seq x y z
N MET A 1 -3.04 34.66 32.21
CA MET A 1 -2.31 35.61 31.35
C MET A 1 -2.14 34.94 30.01
N ALA A 2 -2.70 35.55 28.96
CA ALA A 2 -2.54 35.12 27.59
C ALA A 2 -1.19 35.61 27.09
N GLU A 3 -0.39 34.72 26.51
CA GLU A 3 0.73 35.12 25.65
C GLU A 3 0.69 34.25 24.39
N LYS A 4 0.10 34.86 23.39
CA LYS A 4 -0.01 34.46 22.00
C LYS A 4 1.26 34.94 21.31
N VAL A 5 1.98 34.06 20.60
CA VAL A 5 2.89 34.32 19.45
C VAL A 5 3.85 33.13 19.27
N PRO A 6 4.24 32.70 18.04
CA PRO A 6 3.72 33.08 16.73
C PRO A 6 3.39 31.87 15.82
N GLU A 7 2.24 31.97 15.14
CA GLU A 7 1.89 31.23 13.92
C GLU A 7 2.86 31.50 12.73
N MET A 8 3.85 32.38 12.93
CA MET A 8 4.85 32.84 11.96
C MET A 8 5.94 31.80 11.63
N VAL A 9 6.11 30.75 12.46
CA VAL A 9 7.13 29.72 12.19
C VAL A 9 6.61 28.64 11.25
N VAL A 10 5.28 28.42 11.22
CA VAL A 10 4.69 27.35 10.41
C VAL A 10 4.55 27.78 8.94
N GLN A 11 4.25 29.06 8.68
CA GLN A 11 4.10 29.57 7.31
C GLN A 11 5.44 29.69 6.57
N THR A 12 6.55 29.97 7.27
CA THR A 12 7.86 30.13 6.63
C THR A 12 8.52 28.81 6.22
N LEU A 13 8.12 27.68 6.81
CA LEU A 13 8.57 26.35 6.39
C LEU A 13 7.81 25.85 5.14
N VAL A 14 6.52 26.16 5.05
CA VAL A 14 5.66 25.70 3.95
C VAL A 14 6.08 26.37 2.63
N ASP A 15 6.39 27.67 2.62
CA ASP A 15 6.85 28.35 1.40
C ASP A 15 8.23 27.86 0.93
N LYS A 16 9.10 27.46 1.86
CA LYS A 16 10.44 26.93 1.53
C LYS A 16 10.39 25.48 1.03
N ALA A 17 9.35 24.73 1.40
CA ALA A 17 9.09 23.38 0.91
C ALA A 17 8.40 23.40 -0.47
N VAL A 18 7.43 24.29 -0.66
CA VAL A 18 6.71 24.44 -1.94
C VAL A 18 7.65 24.98 -3.03
N ASN A 19 8.55 25.91 -2.72
CA ASN A 19 9.49 26.47 -3.70
C ASN A 19 10.65 25.52 -4.06
N ARG A 20 10.93 24.51 -3.21
CA ARG A 20 11.95 23.48 -3.47
C ARG A 20 11.41 22.28 -4.26
N ALA A 21 10.09 22.06 -4.25
CA ALA A 21 9.42 21.03 -5.06
C ALA A 21 9.37 21.38 -6.57
N VAL A 22 9.57 22.65 -6.95
CA VAL A 22 9.38 23.12 -8.34
C VAL A 22 10.69 23.21 -9.14
N SER A 23 11.85 23.19 -8.48
CA SER A 23 13.11 23.58 -9.12
C SER A 23 14.11 22.44 -9.30
N PHE A 24 13.77 21.39 -10.08
CA PHE A 24 14.76 20.70 -10.93
C PHE A 24 14.14 19.74 -11.96
N VAL A 25 13.21 20.22 -12.79
CA VAL A 25 12.64 19.44 -13.92
C VAL A 25 13.63 19.42 -15.12
N PHE A 26 14.86 18.92 -14.91
CA PHE A 26 15.93 18.88 -15.91
C PHE A 26 16.03 17.46 -16.51
N GLY A 27 15.67 17.15 -17.75
CA GLY A 27 15.14 17.97 -18.83
C GLY A 27 14.81 17.07 -20.04
N LEU A 28 13.63 17.27 -20.64
CA LEU A 28 13.33 17.28 -22.08
C LEU A 28 11.85 17.70 -22.22
N ARG A 29 11.58 18.87 -22.80
CA ARG A 29 10.30 19.61 -22.64
C ARG A 29 9.06 18.97 -23.28
N GLY A 30 9.19 17.82 -23.94
CA GLY A 30 8.06 17.00 -24.43
C GLY A 30 7.70 15.80 -23.52
N GLU A 31 8.68 15.24 -22.79
CA GLU A 31 8.51 14.03 -21.95
C GLU A 31 8.21 14.34 -20.48
N LYS A 32 8.21 15.63 -20.09
CA LYS A 32 8.01 16.09 -18.71
C LYS A 32 6.61 15.80 -18.17
N HIS A 33 5.57 16.07 -18.97
CA HIS A 33 4.19 15.80 -18.55
C HIS A 33 3.93 14.30 -18.44
N SER A 34 4.52 13.48 -19.31
CA SER A 34 4.35 12.02 -19.25
C SER A 34 5.03 11.40 -18.03
N GLN A 35 6.23 11.87 -17.65
CA GLN A 35 6.91 11.30 -16.48
C GLN A 35 6.24 11.74 -15.17
N GLU A 36 5.81 13.00 -15.08
CA GLU A 36 5.05 13.51 -13.95
C GLU A 36 3.71 12.77 -13.79
N ASP A 37 3.01 12.52 -14.90
CA ASP A 37 1.79 11.71 -14.92
C ASP A 37 2.04 10.27 -14.45
N LEU A 38 3.08 9.62 -14.97
CA LEU A 38 3.46 8.27 -14.56
C LEU A 38 3.82 8.22 -13.06
N MET A 39 4.51 9.22 -12.55
CA MET A 39 4.82 9.32 -11.12
C MET A 39 3.55 9.50 -10.28
N LYS A 40 2.64 10.39 -10.69
CA LYS A 40 1.35 10.60 -10.02
C LYS A 40 0.53 9.31 -9.99
N ARG A 41 0.46 8.59 -11.11
CA ARG A 41 -0.24 7.30 -11.20
C ARG A 41 0.40 6.23 -10.34
N LEU A 42 1.74 6.20 -10.25
CA LEU A 42 2.46 5.28 -9.39
C LEU A 42 2.20 5.54 -7.91
N VAL A 43 2.29 6.80 -7.47
CA VAL A 43 1.97 7.21 -6.09
C VAL A 43 0.52 6.86 -5.77
N THR A 44 -0.41 7.18 -6.68
CA THR A 44 -1.83 6.81 -6.53
C THR A 44 -2.00 5.30 -6.36
N ALA A 45 -1.31 4.50 -7.19
CA ALA A 45 -1.39 3.05 -7.11
C ALA A 45 -0.77 2.49 -5.81
N HIS A 46 0.27 3.14 -5.29
CA HIS A 46 0.89 2.79 -4.00
C HIS A 46 -0.09 3.03 -2.85
N ASP A 47 -0.67 4.22 -2.74
CA ASP A 47 -1.67 4.58 -1.71
C ASP A 47 -2.88 3.64 -1.77
N ASP A 48 -3.36 3.34 -2.98
CA ASP A 48 -4.49 2.42 -3.19
C ASP A 48 -4.14 0.98 -2.75
N LEU A 49 -2.93 0.51 -3.06
CA LEU A 49 -2.45 -0.80 -2.61
C LEU A 49 -2.33 -0.86 -1.10
N GLU A 50 -1.83 0.19 -0.45
CA GLU A 50 -1.73 0.28 1.00
C GLU A 50 -3.11 0.18 1.65
N LEU A 51 -4.03 1.07 1.26
CA LEU A 51 -5.39 1.12 1.79
C LEU A 51 -6.11 -0.23 1.62
N LYS A 52 -6.02 -0.82 0.43
CA LYS A 52 -6.70 -2.09 0.13
C LYS A 52 -6.04 -3.23 0.90
N PHE A 53 -4.72 -3.28 0.97
CA PHE A 53 -4.01 -4.27 1.77
C PHE A 53 -4.41 -4.18 3.25
N GLU A 54 -4.40 -2.99 3.86
CA GLU A 54 -4.83 -2.78 5.24
C GLU A 54 -6.26 -3.29 5.48
N ARG A 55 -7.20 -2.94 4.59
CA ARG A 55 -8.59 -3.42 4.68
C ARG A 55 -8.66 -4.93 4.60
N THR A 56 -7.93 -5.56 3.68
CA THR A 56 -7.89 -7.02 3.62
C THR A 56 -7.27 -7.62 4.87
N ASN A 57 -6.24 -7.00 5.45
CA ASN A 57 -5.52 -7.54 6.60
C ASN A 57 -6.34 -7.53 7.89
N ARG A 58 -7.28 -6.59 8.03
CA ARG A 58 -8.24 -6.54 9.16
C ARG A 58 -9.29 -7.65 9.15
N LEU A 59 -9.44 -8.34 8.02
CA LEU A 59 -10.47 -9.36 7.84
C LEU A 59 -9.94 -10.76 8.19
N PRO A 60 -10.72 -11.59 8.92
CA PRO A 60 -10.30 -12.96 9.21
C PRO A 60 -10.52 -13.87 7.98
N ILE A 61 -9.45 -14.18 7.26
CA ILE A 61 -9.48 -15.07 6.10
C ILE A 61 -9.07 -16.48 6.50
N THR A 62 -9.92 -17.47 6.18
CA THR A 62 -9.65 -18.91 6.37
C THR A 62 -9.30 -19.61 5.05
N GLU A 63 -9.89 -19.16 3.94
CA GLU A 63 -9.67 -19.71 2.60
C GLU A 63 -8.22 -19.52 2.15
N THR A 64 -7.51 -20.62 1.89
CA THR A 64 -6.07 -20.60 1.54
C THR A 64 -5.80 -19.86 0.23
N ALA A 65 -6.71 -19.94 -0.74
CA ALA A 65 -6.62 -19.20 -2.00
C ALA A 65 -6.69 -17.67 -1.80
N LEU A 66 -7.56 -17.20 -0.88
CA LEU A 66 -7.68 -15.79 -0.56
C LEU A 66 -6.49 -15.28 0.25
N LEU A 67 -5.94 -16.12 1.14
CA LEU A 67 -4.68 -15.83 1.84
C LEU A 67 -3.52 -15.66 0.84
N ARG A 68 -3.41 -16.53 -0.16
CA ARG A 68 -2.39 -16.42 -1.21
C ARG A 68 -2.51 -15.08 -1.95
N ARG A 69 -3.72 -14.72 -2.40
CA ARG A 69 -3.98 -13.42 -3.07
C ARG A 69 -3.62 -12.23 -2.18
N ARG A 70 -3.91 -12.28 -0.87
CA ARG A 70 -3.47 -11.24 0.08
C ARG A 70 -1.95 -11.10 0.10
N MET A 71 -1.21 -12.21 0.12
CA MET A 71 0.25 -12.19 0.11
C MET A 71 0.82 -11.64 -1.20
N GLU A 72 0.18 -11.93 -2.34
CA GLU A 72 0.52 -11.32 -3.64
C GLU A 72 0.35 -9.79 -3.62
N ILE A 73 -0.75 -9.28 -3.05
CA ILE A 73 -0.98 -7.83 -2.91
C ILE A 73 0.07 -7.21 -1.97
N LYS A 74 0.36 -7.86 -0.84
CA LYS A 74 1.41 -7.41 0.10
C LYS A 74 2.78 -7.32 -0.58
N GLN A 75 3.09 -8.27 -1.46
CA GLN A 75 4.32 -8.27 -2.23
C GLN A 75 4.33 -7.12 -3.26
N ALA A 76 3.24 -6.92 -3.99
CA ALA A 76 3.12 -5.81 -4.94
C ALA A 76 3.25 -4.44 -4.26
N PHE A 77 2.67 -4.27 -3.07
CA PHE A 77 2.82 -3.07 -2.25
C PHE A 77 4.29 -2.80 -1.90
N ARG A 78 5.02 -3.81 -1.41
CA ARG A 78 6.46 -3.69 -1.11
C ARG A 78 7.27 -3.31 -2.35
N GLU A 79 7.05 -4.02 -3.46
CA GLU A 79 7.76 -3.73 -4.71
C GLU A 79 7.48 -2.31 -5.22
N CYS A 80 6.25 -1.80 -5.06
CA CYS A 80 5.90 -0.43 -5.43
C CYS A 80 6.60 0.59 -4.52
N HIS A 81 6.63 0.32 -3.22
CA HIS A 81 7.30 1.16 -2.23
C HIS A 81 8.83 1.21 -2.43
N ASP A 82 9.45 0.07 -2.71
CA ASP A 82 10.88 -0.01 -3.02
C ASP A 82 11.20 0.76 -4.30
N LEU A 83 10.32 0.69 -5.31
CA LEU A 83 10.48 1.44 -6.55
C LEU A 83 10.37 2.96 -6.32
N LEU A 84 9.41 3.42 -5.50
CA LEU A 84 9.31 4.83 -5.10
C LEU A 84 10.55 5.30 -4.32
N SER A 85 10.98 4.54 -3.32
CA SER A 85 12.17 4.84 -2.51
C SER A 85 13.43 4.97 -3.37
N ASN A 86 13.61 4.09 -4.34
CA ASN A 86 14.75 4.16 -5.27
C ASN A 86 14.71 5.40 -6.18
N LEU A 87 13.50 5.85 -6.56
CA LEU A 87 13.32 7.07 -7.35
C LEU A 87 13.56 8.35 -6.53
N GLU A 88 13.31 8.31 -5.22
CA GLU A 88 13.62 9.41 -4.29
C GLU A 88 15.13 9.53 -4.04
N LEU A 89 15.81 8.41 -3.78
CA LEU A 89 17.27 8.39 -3.57
C LEU A 89 18.05 8.91 -4.79
N GLN A 90 17.58 8.62 -6.00
CA GLN A 90 18.20 9.14 -7.22
C GLN A 90 18.02 10.65 -7.41
N GLN A 91 17.10 11.29 -6.70
CA GLN A 91 16.93 12.75 -6.71
C GLN A 91 17.93 13.47 -5.80
N ASP A 92 18.43 12.80 -4.76
CA ASP A 92 19.35 13.39 -3.77
C ASP A 92 20.84 13.28 -4.19
N GLU A 93 21.18 12.30 -5.05
CA GLU A 93 22.52 12.06 -5.61
C GLU A 93 22.94 13.09 -6.71
N GLY A 94 22.27 14.24 -6.78
CA GLY A 94 22.65 15.38 -7.65
C GLY A 94 23.86 16.19 -7.17
N ALA A 95 24.50 15.80 -6.05
CA ALA A 95 25.72 16.43 -5.52
C ALA A 95 26.93 15.48 -5.62
N PRO A 96 28.11 15.92 -6.11
CA PRO A 96 29.23 15.04 -6.38
C PRO A 96 29.98 14.66 -5.09
N SER A 97 30.07 13.36 -4.77
CA SER A 97 30.96 12.81 -3.73
C SER A 97 31.37 11.35 -4.06
N PRO A 98 32.59 10.88 -3.67
CA PRO A 98 33.29 9.79 -4.34
C PRO A 98 32.90 8.38 -3.83
N PRO A 99 33.22 7.31 -4.58
CA PRO A 99 32.57 6.01 -4.40
C PRO A 99 33.16 5.25 -3.21
N LYS A 100 32.30 4.79 -2.29
CA LYS A 100 32.65 3.78 -1.29
C LYS A 100 31.86 2.49 -1.55
N LYS A 101 32.55 1.57 -2.23
CA LYS A 101 32.39 0.10 -2.27
C LYS A 101 30.98 -0.44 -1.95
N ALA A 102 30.17 -0.65 -2.99
CA ALA A 102 28.98 -1.50 -2.93
C ALA A 102 29.33 -2.92 -3.38
N LYS A 103 29.09 -3.90 -2.48
CA LYS A 103 29.01 -5.31 -2.86
C LYS A 103 27.68 -5.50 -3.59
N SER A 104 27.77 -5.94 -4.84
CA SER A 104 26.85 -6.87 -5.52
C SER A 104 25.39 -6.86 -5.07
N LEU A 105 24.48 -6.34 -5.92
CA LEU A 105 23.57 -7.13 -6.77
C LEU A 105 22.71 -6.15 -7.60
N PHE A 106 22.52 -6.47 -8.88
CA PHE A 106 21.80 -5.71 -9.92
C PHE A 106 22.56 -4.51 -10.50
N ALA A 107 23.36 -4.80 -11.53
CA ALA A 107 23.77 -3.81 -12.52
C ALA A 107 22.53 -3.35 -13.32
N LEU A 108 21.77 -2.41 -12.76
CA LEU A 108 20.96 -1.52 -13.58
C LEU A 108 21.91 -0.47 -14.12
N GLY A 109 22.38 -0.73 -15.34
CA GLY A 109 23.34 0.11 -16.06
C GLY A 109 22.91 1.57 -16.09
N THR A 110 23.93 2.42 -16.15
CA THR A 110 23.94 3.88 -16.29
C THR A 110 23.07 4.39 -17.45
N ASN A 111 21.77 4.29 -17.32
CA ASN A 111 20.77 5.03 -18.07
C ASN A 111 19.93 5.77 -17.04
N LYS A 112 19.66 7.05 -17.27
CA LYS A 112 18.70 7.83 -16.50
C LYS A 112 17.41 6.99 -16.45
N ASN A 113 17.11 6.36 -15.31
CA ASN A 113 16.05 5.35 -15.22
C ASN A 113 14.70 6.07 -15.20
N LEU A 114 14.25 6.46 -16.39
CA LEU A 114 12.92 6.99 -16.59
C LEU A 114 11.90 5.90 -16.24
N LEU A 115 10.96 6.27 -15.35
CA LEU A 115 9.84 5.44 -14.96
C LEU A 115 9.10 4.94 -16.22
N ARG A 116 8.99 3.63 -16.40
CA ARG A 116 8.31 3.07 -17.57
C ARG A 116 6.82 2.93 -17.29
N SER A 117 6.00 3.23 -18.30
CA SER A 117 4.56 3.01 -18.21
C SER A 117 4.19 1.55 -17.92
N SER A 118 5.02 0.58 -18.33
CA SER A 118 4.82 -0.84 -18.01
C SER A 118 4.92 -1.13 -16.52
N ASP A 119 5.82 -0.42 -15.82
CA ASP A 119 6.08 -0.62 -14.40
C ASP A 119 4.91 -0.08 -13.59
N VAL A 120 4.41 1.11 -13.94
CA VAL A 120 3.19 1.70 -13.36
C VAL A 120 1.97 0.83 -13.61
N ALA A 121 1.77 0.37 -14.86
CA ALA A 121 0.63 -0.46 -15.23
C ALA A 121 0.59 -1.81 -14.49
N LYS A 122 1.75 -2.36 -14.09
CA LYS A 122 1.82 -3.56 -13.26
C LYS A 122 1.17 -3.32 -11.89
N PHE A 123 1.43 -2.17 -11.27
CA PHE A 123 0.86 -1.84 -9.96
C PHE A 123 -0.62 -1.48 -10.07
N GLU A 124 -1.04 -0.75 -11.10
CA GLU A 124 -2.46 -0.50 -11.38
C GLU A 124 -3.26 -1.81 -11.52
N ARG A 125 -2.74 -2.81 -12.25
CA ARG A 125 -3.37 -4.14 -12.31
C ARG A 125 -3.40 -4.84 -10.95
N SER A 126 -2.40 -4.58 -10.10
CA SER A 126 -2.35 -5.14 -8.74
C SER A 126 -3.41 -4.49 -7.84
N VAL A 127 -3.64 -3.19 -8.01
CA VAL A 127 -4.75 -2.45 -7.39
C VAL A 127 -6.10 -3.07 -7.77
N GLU A 128 -6.33 -3.35 -9.07
CA GLU A 128 -7.56 -4.01 -9.50
C GLU A 128 -7.73 -5.43 -8.92
N LYS A 129 -6.63 -6.18 -8.78
CA LYS A 129 -6.64 -7.49 -8.11
C LYS A 129 -7.02 -7.34 -6.64
N ALA A 130 -6.53 -6.31 -5.96
CA ALA A 130 -6.89 -6.01 -4.58
C ALA A 130 -8.38 -5.66 -4.44
N ASP A 131 -8.95 -4.90 -5.38
CA ASP A 131 -10.39 -4.62 -5.41
C ASP A 131 -11.24 -5.88 -5.65
N ARG A 132 -10.79 -6.76 -6.54
CA ARG A 132 -11.44 -8.07 -6.73
C ARG A 132 -11.39 -8.89 -5.43
N LEU A 133 -10.24 -8.93 -4.76
CA LEU A 133 -10.12 -9.65 -3.48
C LEU A 133 -11.05 -9.06 -2.41
N LEU A 134 -11.16 -7.74 -2.29
CA LEU A 134 -12.07 -7.11 -1.33
C LEU A 134 -13.54 -7.43 -1.62
N ARG A 135 -13.93 -7.51 -2.90
CA ARG A 135 -15.28 -7.96 -3.30
C ARG A 135 -15.51 -9.43 -2.96
N ASP A 136 -14.60 -10.31 -3.35
CA ASP A 136 -14.67 -11.75 -3.04
C ASP A 136 -14.75 -11.98 -1.52
N LEU A 137 -13.99 -11.19 -0.75
CA LEU A 137 -14.05 -11.22 0.70
C LEU A 137 -15.39 -10.73 1.19
N LYS A 138 -15.92 -9.60 0.73
CA LYS A 138 -17.23 -9.10 1.15
C LYS A 138 -18.33 -10.14 0.91
N ASP A 139 -18.33 -10.76 -0.26
CA ASP A 139 -19.32 -11.76 -0.65
C ASP A 139 -19.15 -13.07 0.16
N GLY A 140 -17.90 -13.52 0.33
CA GLY A 140 -17.55 -14.67 1.16
C GLY A 140 -17.77 -14.44 2.65
N PHE A 141 -17.60 -13.22 3.15
CA PHE A 141 -17.88 -12.84 4.54
C PHE A 141 -19.36 -12.91 4.84
N THR A 142 -20.22 -12.58 3.90
CA THR A 142 -21.66 -12.80 4.08
C THR A 142 -21.95 -14.26 4.43
N LEU A 143 -21.29 -15.23 3.77
CA LEU A 143 -21.44 -16.67 4.04
C LEU A 143 -20.67 -17.14 5.29
N ALA A 144 -19.45 -16.64 5.48
CA ALA A 144 -18.61 -17.00 6.62
C ALA A 144 -19.15 -16.42 7.93
N GLN A 145 -19.76 -15.22 7.92
CA GLN A 145 -20.49 -14.68 9.06
C GLN A 145 -21.57 -15.67 9.49
N TYR A 146 -22.36 -16.27 8.59
CA TYR A 146 -23.26 -17.36 8.98
C TYR A 146 -22.49 -18.53 9.59
N ARG A 147 -21.38 -18.99 9.01
CA ARG A 147 -20.59 -20.10 9.60
C ARG A 147 -19.95 -19.78 10.96
N PHE A 148 -19.56 -18.53 11.21
CA PHE A 148 -18.94 -18.08 12.47
C PHE A 148 -19.98 -17.70 13.53
N TYR A 149 -21.15 -17.18 13.13
CA TYR A 149 -22.30 -16.94 14.02
C TYR A 149 -23.07 -18.21 14.35
N LEU A 150 -22.99 -19.24 13.50
CA LEU A 150 -23.36 -20.61 13.85
C LEU A 150 -22.31 -21.16 14.82
N SER A 151 -22.33 -20.68 16.05
CA SER A 151 -21.54 -21.27 17.13
C SER A 151 -21.83 -22.78 17.22
N PRO A 152 -20.94 -23.60 17.80
CA PRO A 152 -21.24 -25.02 18.06
C PRO A 152 -22.58 -25.19 18.79
N LEU A 153 -22.95 -24.17 19.57
CA LEU A 153 -24.20 -24.06 20.30
C LEU A 153 -25.39 -23.85 19.35
N VAL A 154 -25.32 -22.90 18.42
CA VAL A 154 -26.35 -22.70 17.38
C VAL A 154 -26.45 -23.91 16.44
N THR A 155 -25.32 -24.55 16.12
CA THR A 155 -25.29 -25.79 15.34
C THR A 155 -25.99 -26.94 16.08
N LYS A 156 -25.73 -27.09 17.39
CA LYS A 156 -26.42 -28.09 18.24
C LYS A 156 -27.92 -27.81 18.34
N LEU A 157 -28.31 -26.54 18.46
CA LEU A 157 -29.70 -26.10 18.50
C LEU A 157 -30.42 -26.37 17.16
N LEU A 158 -29.80 -26.07 16.02
CA LEU A 158 -30.35 -26.38 14.69
C LEU A 158 -30.44 -27.88 14.41
N GLN A 159 -29.54 -28.68 15.00
CA GLN A 159 -29.61 -30.15 14.96
C GLN A 159 -30.67 -30.73 15.91
N GLY A 160 -31.44 -29.90 16.61
CA GLY A 160 -32.48 -30.32 17.56
C GLY A 160 -31.92 -30.97 18.83
N ARG A 161 -30.63 -30.79 19.13
CA ARG A 161 -30.04 -31.34 20.37
C ARG A 161 -30.26 -30.36 21.52
N ALA A 162 -30.91 -30.84 22.59
CA ALA A 162 -31.08 -30.07 23.81
C ALA A 162 -29.71 -29.70 24.41
N LEU A 163 -29.58 -28.45 24.87
CA LEU A 163 -28.42 -27.99 25.62
C LEU A 163 -28.51 -28.58 27.03
N CYS A 164 -27.77 -29.64 27.30
CA CYS A 164 -27.62 -30.13 28.67
C CYS A 164 -26.79 -29.10 29.46
N SER A 165 -27.46 -28.18 30.14
CA SER A 165 -26.84 -27.38 31.18
C SER A 165 -26.53 -28.29 32.35
N SER A 166 -25.27 -28.66 32.54
CA SER A 166 -24.82 -29.25 33.79
C SER A 166 -24.71 -28.14 34.83
N GLU A 167 -25.82 -27.84 35.51
CA GLU A 167 -25.77 -27.19 36.82
C GLU A 167 -25.09 -28.15 37.79
N GLN A 168 -23.78 -27.99 37.95
CA GLN A 168 -23.05 -28.58 39.08
C GLN A 168 -23.30 -27.66 40.27
N LEU A 169 -24.39 -27.93 41.00
CA LEU A 169 -24.57 -27.51 42.38
C LEU A 169 -23.65 -28.39 43.24
N ASN A 170 -22.59 -27.79 43.78
CA ASN A 170 -22.00 -28.19 45.05
C ASN A 170 -21.29 -27.01 45.70
#